data_AF-A0A382H645-F1
#
_entry.id   AF-A0A382H645-F1
#
_cell.length_a   1.000
_cell.length_b   1.000
_cell.length_c   1.000
_cell.angle_alpha   90.00
_cell.angle_beta   90.00
_cell.angle_gamma   90.00
#
_symmetry.space_group_name_H-M   'P 1'
#
loop_
_entity.id
_entity.type
_entity.pdbx_description
1 polymer ?
#
loop_
_entity_poly.entity_id
_entity_poly.type
_entity_poly.pdbx_seq_one_letter_code
_entity_poly.pdbx_strand_id
1 'polypeptide(L)' 'MVVGEVSSSVDLLVIGGGPGGYAAALNASRLGRKVSLVESRFIGGTCLNIGCIPSKALIEIADLADLGNN' A
#
# COMPACT_ATOMS: atom_id res chain seq x y z
N MET A 1 -7.96 -32.20 -14.95
CA MET A 1 -8.79 -31.46 -13.99
C MET A 1 -8.60 -29.98 -14.27
N VAL A 2 -9.41 -29.41 -15.16
CA VAL A 2 -9.44 -27.96 -15.39
C VAL A 2 -10.38 -27.36 -14.36
N VAL A 3 -9.80 -26.72 -13.34
CA VAL A 3 -10.58 -25.93 -12.39
C VAL A 3 -11.08 -24.72 -13.19
N GLY A 4 -12.40 -24.58 -13.29
CA GLY A 4 -13.05 -23.62 -14.18
C GLY A 4 -12.61 -22.18 -13.96
N GLU A 5 -12.62 -21.40 -15.04
CA GLU A 5 -12.46 -19.96 -14.99
C GLU A 5 -13.60 -19.34 -14.18
N VAL A 6 -13.33 -18.92 -12.95
CA VAL A 6 -14.17 -17.94 -12.26
C VAL A 6 -13.65 -16.56 -12.69
N SER A 7 -14.06 -16.11 -13.88
CA SER A 7 -13.81 -14.73 -14.28
C SER A 7 -14.77 -13.82 -13.50
N SER A 8 -14.33 -13.36 -12.33
CA SER A 8 -15.04 -12.27 -11.67
C SER A 8 -14.80 -11.01 -12.47
N SER A 9 -15.81 -10.51 -13.18
CA SER A 9 -15.73 -9.20 -13.85
C SER A 9 -15.35 -8.13 -12.83
N VAL A 10 -14.44 -7.24 -13.20
CA VAL A 10 -14.05 -6.08 -12.39
C VAL A 10 -14.06 -4.85 -13.29
N ASP A 11 -14.46 -3.72 -12.74
CA ASP A 11 -14.42 -2.43 -13.44
C ASP A 11 -13.01 -1.84 -13.41
N LEU A 12 -12.19 -2.19 -12.41
CA LEU A 12 -10.82 -1.73 -12.24
C LEU A 12 -9.95 -2.82 -11.60
N LEU A 13 -8.82 -3.11 -12.22
CA LEU A 13 -7.73 -3.90 -11.65
C LEU A 13 -6.57 -2.96 -11.29
N VAL A 14 -6.18 -2.94 -10.03
CA VAL A 14 -5.02 -2.20 -9.53
C VAL A 14 -3.88 -3.16 -9.25
N ILE A 15 -2.73 -2.95 -9.90
CA ILE A 15 -1.51 -3.73 -9.67
C ILE A 15 -0.56 -2.89 -8.81
N GLY A 16 -0.26 -3.39 -7.62
CA GLY A 16 0.55 -2.73 -6.61
C GLY A 16 -0.32 -2.05 -5.54
N GLY A 17 -0.12 -2.45 -4.28
CA GLY A 17 -0.79 -1.94 -3.09
C GLY A 17 -0.05 -0.80 -2.40
N GLY A 18 0.77 -0.04 -3.13
CA GLY A 18 1.45 1.15 -2.64
C GLY A 18 0.52 2.36 -2.44
N PRO A 19 1.04 3.52 -2.01
CA PRO A 19 0.25 4.71 -1.68
C PRO A 19 -0.73 5.12 -2.77
N GLY A 20 -0.27 5.18 -4.03
CA GLY A 20 -1.15 5.48 -5.16
C GLY A 20 -2.12 4.35 -5.48
N GLY A 21 -1.69 3.10 -5.33
CA GLY A 21 -2.48 1.91 -5.67
C GLY A 21 -3.67 1.70 -4.74
N TYR A 22 -3.43 1.61 -3.43
CA TYR A 22 -4.54 1.45 -2.48
C TYR A 22 -5.44 2.69 -2.46
N ALA A 23 -4.90 3.89 -2.67
CA ALA A 23 -5.71 5.10 -2.76
C ALA A 23 -6.61 5.10 -4.00
N ALA A 24 -6.09 4.72 -5.17
CA ALA A 24 -6.87 4.59 -6.39
C ALA A 24 -7.97 3.51 -6.23
N ALA A 25 -7.61 2.35 -5.68
CA ALA A 25 -8.55 1.26 -5.45
C ALA A 25 -9.68 1.69 -4.50
N LEU A 26 -9.34 2.30 -3.36
CA LEU A 26 -10.33 2.76 -2.37
C LEU A 26 -11.25 3.84 -2.95
N ASN A 27 -10.72 4.80 -3.68
CA ASN A 27 -11.54 5.85 -4.31
C ASN A 27 -12.47 5.27 -5.38
N ALA A 28 -11.98 4.35 -6.22
CA ALA A 28 -12.82 3.67 -7.21
C ALA A 28 -13.93 2.83 -6.54
N SER A 29 -13.64 2.11 -5.46
CA SER A 29 -14.65 1.39 -4.69
C SER A 29 -15.70 2.31 -4.08
N ARG A 30 -15.31 3.49 -3.58
CA ARG A 30 -16.25 4.51 -3.07
C ARG A 30 -17.16 5.08 -4.14
N LEU A 31 -16.72 5.09 -5.40
CA LEU A 31 -17.52 5.46 -6.57
C LEU A 31 -18.41 4.30 -7.08
N GLY A 32 -18.52 3.21 -6.32
CA GLY A 32 -19.38 2.06 -6.64
C GLY A 32 -18.79 1.10 -7.67
N ARG A 33 -17.50 1.21 -7.99
CA ARG A 33 -16.83 0.30 -8.92
C ARG A 33 -16.44 -1.00 -8.23
N LYS A 34 -16.55 -2.12 -8.96
CA LYS A 34 -16.01 -3.41 -8.53
C LYS A 34 -14.51 -3.43 -8.80
N VAL A 35 -13.72 -3.32 -7.75
CA VAL A 35 -12.26 -3.18 -7.84
C VAL A 35 -11.58 -4.44 -7.32
N SER A 36 -10.56 -4.91 -8.04
CA SER A 36 -9.58 -5.87 -7.51
C SER A 36 -8.22 -5.19 -7.39
N LEU A 37 -7.58 -5.31 -6.23
CA LEU A 37 -6.22 -4.87 -6.00
C LEU A 37 -5.35 -6.10 -5.76
N VAL A 38 -4.21 -6.17 -6.45
CA VAL A 38 -3.24 -7.26 -6.30
C VAL A 38 -1.91 -6.67 -5.85
N GLU A 39 -1.37 -7.20 -4.77
CA GLU A 39 -0.04 -6.88 -4.26
C GLU A 39 0.73 -8.18 -4.02
N SER A 40 2.01 -8.17 -4.38
CA SER A 40 2.92 -9.32 -4.31
C SER A 40 3.63 -9.46 -2.97
N ARG A 41 3.81 -8.35 -2.25
CA ARG A 41 4.57 -8.26 -1.00
C ARG A 41 3.72 -7.68 0.13
N PHE A 42 3.96 -6.41 0.47
CA PHE A 42 3.38 -5.74 1.63
C PHE A 42 2.42 -4.63 1.18
N ILE A 43 1.21 -4.64 1.73
CA ILE A 43 0.26 -3.54 1.56
C ILE A 43 0.88 -2.25 2.12
N GLY A 44 0.61 -1.12 1.46
CA GLY A 44 1.21 0.18 1.75
C GLY A 44 2.51 0.46 0.99
N GLY A 45 3.09 -0.54 0.33
CA GLY A 45 4.25 -0.41 -0.56
C GLY A 45 5.48 0.19 0.12
N THR A 46 6.35 0.83 -0.67
CA THR A 46 7.64 1.35 -0.19
C THR A 46 7.47 2.39 0.92
N CYS A 47 6.61 3.39 0.72
CA CYS A 47 6.46 4.52 1.64
C CYS A 47 6.18 4.07 3.08
N LEU A 48 5.24 3.14 3.24
CA LEU A 48 4.85 2.62 4.55
C LEU A 48 5.88 1.66 5.14
N ASN A 49 6.41 0.74 4.32
CA ASN A 49 7.14 -0.41 4.85
C ASN A 49 8.65 -0.20 4.94
N ILE A 50 9.27 0.48 3.98
CA ILE A 50 10.74 0.58 3.85
C ILE A 50 11.18 1.95 3.28
N GLY A 51 10.37 2.97 3.49
CA GLY A 51 10.54 4.28 2.86
C GLY A 51 10.30 5.40 3.84
N CYS A 52 9.36 6.29 3.50
CA CYS A 52 9.13 7.53 4.23
C CYS A 52 8.78 7.33 5.71
N ILE A 53 7.92 6.35 6.04
CA ILE A 53 7.48 6.16 7.42
C ILE A 53 8.63 5.64 8.30
N PRO A 54 9.34 4.55 7.95
CA PRO A 54 10.50 4.13 8.74
C PRO A 54 11.63 5.15 8.77
N SER A 55 11.89 5.85 7.66
CA SER A 55 12.97 6.83 7.62
C SER A 55 12.70 8.01 8.55
N LYS A 56 11.46 8.50 8.60
CA LYS A 56 11.08 9.58 9.51
C LYS A 56 11.01 9.14 10.96
N ALA A 57 10.60 7.90 11.24
CA ALA A 57 10.69 7.34 12.59
C ALA A 57 12.14 7.27 13.09
N LEU A 58 13.09 6.87 12.22
CA LEU A 58 14.51 6.83 12.57
C LEU A 58 15.12 8.22 12.76
N ILE A 59 14.73 9.21 11.94
CA ILE A 59 15.17 10.59 12.11
C ILE A 59 14.72 11.14 13.47
N GLU A 60 13.47 10.94 13.86
CA GLU A 60 12.96 11.37 15.17
C GLU A 60 13.75 10.74 16.33
N ILE A 61 14.04 9.44 16.24
CA ILE A 61 14.83 8.74 17.27
C ILE A 61 16.26 9.32 17.34
N ALA A 62 16.86 9.65 16.20
CA ALA A 62 18.18 10.26 16.17
C ALA A 62 18.17 11.66 16.81
N ASP A 63 17.16 12.49 16.51
CA ASP A 63 17.01 13.82 17.09
C ASP A 63 16.82 13.75 18.62
N LEU A 64 16.01 12.81 19.11
CA LEU A 64 15.82 12.57 20.54
C LEU A 64 17.11 12.09 21.24
N ALA A 65 17.89 11.23 20.57
CA ALA A 65 19.16 10.75 21.10
C ALA A 65 20.21 11.88 21.18
N ASP A 66 20.24 12.80 20.22
CA ASP A 66 21.16 13.94 20.21
C ASP A 66 20.85 14.92 21.35
N LEU A 67 19.56 15.22 21.58
CA LEU A 67 19.10 16.06 22.69
C LEU A 67 19.46 15.50 24.08
N GLY A 68 19.55 14.17 24.22
CA GLY A 68 19.92 13.52 25.49
C GLY A 68 21.42 13.51 25.81
N ASN A 69 22.27 13.93 24.86
CA ASN A 69 23.74 13.97 25.01
C ASN A 69 24.29 15.38 25.29
N ASN A 70 23.43 16.37 25.54
CA ASN A 70 23.73 17.76 25.93
C ASN A 70 23.08 18.09 27.28
#